data_AF-A0A545B7X9-F1
#
_entry.id   AF-A0A545B7X9-F1
#
_cell.length_a   1.000
_cell.length_b   1.000
_cell.length_c   1.000
_cell.angle_alpha   90.00
_cell.angle_beta   90.00
_cell.angle_gamma   90.00
#
_symmetry.space_group_name_H-M   'P 1'
#
loop_
_entity.id
_entity.type
_entity.pdbx_description
1 polymer ?
#
loop_
_entity_poly.entity_id
_entity_poly.type
_entity_poly.pdbx_seq_one_letter_code
_entity_poly.pdbx_strand_id
1 'polypeptide(L)'
;MTAVYEGKALGGIFAGMVAEMGGYYATVTWVKETTGRSMSEGTITKIVSGDMKFDFALAFMIEDQIGRYPVSALIGSRCKTNTATVELQHAMKGWLKESSEVAPAAFEMLTSGDTTACEKELVEDIAAAQAFLDALRRKREEAGR
;
A
#
# COMPACT_ATOMS: atom_id res chain seq x y z
N MET A 1 4.19 11.18 14.42
CA MET A 1 3.88 9.89 13.75
C MET A 1 5.02 9.56 12.82
N THR A 2 5.95 8.73 13.26
CA THR A 2 6.99 8.17 12.39
C THR A 2 6.30 7.26 11.39
N ALA A 3 6.37 7.59 10.10
CA ALA A 3 5.90 6.71 9.05
C ALA A 3 6.63 5.37 9.21
N VAL A 4 5.87 4.28 9.28
CA VAL A 4 6.38 2.90 9.50
C VAL A 4 7.16 2.37 8.28
N TYR A 5 7.24 3.18 7.24
CA TYR A 5 8.12 3.04 6.09
C TYR A 5 9.17 4.15 6.22
N GLU A 6 10.46 3.82 6.03
CA GLU A 6 11.64 4.72 6.15
C GLU A 6 12.35 4.61 7.53
N GLY A 7 13.63 4.26 7.68
CA GLY A 7 14.69 4.09 6.67
C GLY A 7 15.72 3.02 7.01
N LYS A 8 15.80 2.45 8.23
CA LYS A 8 16.91 1.54 8.57
C LYS A 8 16.82 0.14 7.96
N ALA A 9 15.67 -0.53 8.03
CA ALA A 9 15.54 -1.90 7.50
C ALA A 9 15.56 -1.93 5.97
N LEU A 10 14.78 -1.05 5.32
CA LEU A 10 14.78 -0.89 3.87
C LEU A 10 16.13 -0.36 3.35
N GLY A 11 16.72 0.62 4.03
CA GLY A 11 18.05 1.13 3.71
C GLY A 11 19.14 0.07 3.85
N GLY A 12 19.06 -0.80 4.85
CA GLY A 12 19.98 -1.92 5.03
C GLY A 12 19.87 -2.97 3.93
N ILE A 13 18.65 -3.36 3.55
CA ILE A 13 18.41 -4.27 2.42
C ILE A 13 18.95 -3.65 1.13
N PHE A 14 18.63 -2.37 0.88
CA PHE A 14 19.08 -1.65 -0.30
C PHE A 14 20.60 -1.50 -0.35
N ALA A 15 21.25 -1.23 0.78
CA ALA A 15 22.72 -1.21 0.88
C ALA A 15 23.34 -2.56 0.54
N GLY A 16 22.74 -3.67 0.99
CA GLY A 16 23.16 -5.02 0.62
C GLY A 16 23.10 -5.25 -0.89
N MET A 17 21.98 -4.86 -1.52
CA MET A 17 21.83 -4.98 -2.97
C MET A 17 22.85 -4.11 -3.74
N VAL A 18 23.11 -2.88 -3.29
CA VAL A 18 24.15 -2.00 -3.85
C VAL A 18 25.55 -2.62 -3.72
N ALA A 19 25.83 -3.32 -2.61
CA ALA A 19 27.09 -4.04 -2.45
C ALA A 19 27.21 -5.21 -3.43
N GLU A 20 26.12 -5.96 -3.66
CA GLU A 20 26.08 -7.05 -4.65
C GLU A 20 26.24 -6.55 -6.10
N MET A 21 25.79 -5.32 -6.38
CA MET A 21 26.04 -4.61 -7.65
C MET A 21 27.50 -4.18 -7.86
N GLY A 22 28.38 -4.38 -6.87
CA GLY A 22 29.78 -3.94 -6.91
C GLY A 22 30.02 -2.55 -6.28
N GLY A 23 29.05 -2.05 -5.52
CA GLY A 23 29.14 -0.78 -4.78
C GLY A 23 28.47 0.40 -5.49
N TYR A 24 28.60 1.57 -4.86
CA TYR A 24 27.90 2.80 -5.25
C TYR A 24 28.23 3.24 -6.68
N TYR A 25 29.52 3.36 -7.01
CA TYR A 25 29.97 3.76 -8.35
C TYR A 25 29.46 2.83 -9.46
N ALA A 26 29.57 1.51 -9.25
CA ALA A 26 29.12 0.49 -10.20
C ALA A 26 27.59 0.58 -10.41
N THR A 27 26.84 0.76 -9.32
CA THR A 27 25.37 0.90 -9.37
C THR A 27 24.97 2.15 -10.16
N VAL A 28 25.56 3.31 -9.87
CA VAL A 28 25.24 4.57 -10.58
C VAL A 28 25.56 4.46 -12.06
N THR A 29 26.70 3.86 -12.41
CA THR A 29 27.12 3.66 -13.78
C THR A 29 26.13 2.74 -14.51
N TRP A 30 25.80 1.60 -13.91
CA TRP A 30 24.83 0.66 -14.48
C TRP A 30 23.45 1.29 -14.70
N VAL A 31 22.93 2.06 -13.74
CA VAL A 31 21.64 2.74 -13.89
C VAL A 31 21.68 3.72 -15.07
N LYS A 32 22.75 4.49 -15.19
CA LYS A 32 22.91 5.46 -16.28
C LYS A 32 22.93 4.76 -17.64
N GLU A 33 23.72 3.71 -17.79
CA GLU A 33 23.85 2.97 -19.05
C GLU A 33 22.57 2.20 -19.42
N THR A 34 21.84 1.68 -18.42
CA THR A 34 20.64 0.86 -18.66
C THR A 34 19.39 1.69 -18.90
N THR A 35 19.27 2.86 -18.26
CA THR A 35 18.01 3.63 -18.23
C THR A 35 18.14 5.07 -18.73
N GLY A 36 19.37 5.56 -18.96
CA GLY A 36 19.65 6.98 -19.23
C GLY A 36 19.50 7.89 -18.00
N ARG A 37 19.05 7.37 -16.85
CA ARG A 37 18.86 8.14 -15.62
C ARG A 37 20.22 8.48 -14.99
N SER A 38 20.51 9.77 -14.86
CA SER A 38 21.69 10.24 -14.15
C SER A 38 21.42 10.40 -12.65
N MET A 39 22.34 9.91 -11.81
CA MET A 39 22.34 10.09 -10.36
C MET A 39 23.77 10.12 -9.83
N SER A 40 23.96 10.55 -8.58
CA SER A 40 25.27 10.51 -7.91
C SER A 40 25.30 9.40 -6.86
N GLU A 41 26.49 9.00 -6.45
CA GLU A 41 26.66 8.06 -5.33
C GLU A 41 26.03 8.60 -4.04
N GLY A 42 26.09 9.93 -3.85
CA GLY A 42 25.44 10.60 -2.73
C GLY A 42 23.92 10.44 -2.70
N THR A 43 23.27 10.24 -3.85
CA THR A 43 21.84 9.90 -3.90
C THR A 43 21.59 8.55 -3.26
N ILE A 44 22.39 7.54 -3.61
CA ILE A 44 22.27 6.19 -3.04
C ILE A 44 22.56 6.24 -1.53
N THR A 45 23.60 6.97 -1.10
CA THR A 45 23.91 7.15 0.33
C THR A 45 22.73 7.73 1.11
N LYS A 46 22.05 8.75 0.56
CA LYS A 46 20.87 9.37 1.20
C LYS A 46 19.66 8.44 1.25
N ILE A 47 19.48 7.57 0.24
CA ILE A 47 18.44 6.54 0.28
C ILE A 47 18.75 5.51 1.37
N VAL A 48 20.02 5.07 1.47
CA VAL A 48 20.48 4.10 2.49
C VAL A 48 20.32 4.66 3.91
N SER A 49 20.68 5.93 4.14
CA SER A 49 20.55 6.58 5.45
C SER A 49 19.11 6.94 5.82
N GLY A 50 18.21 6.99 4.84
CA GLY A 50 16.84 7.48 5.00
C GLY A 50 16.71 9.01 4.98
N ASP A 51 17.78 9.73 4.61
CA ASP A 51 17.75 11.19 4.41
C ASP A 51 17.04 11.59 3.10
N MET A 52 16.69 10.60 2.27
CA MET A 52 15.89 10.75 1.07
C MET A 52 14.79 9.70 1.03
N LYS A 53 13.65 10.07 0.44
CA LYS A 53 12.55 9.14 0.15
C LYS A 53 13.08 7.89 -0.57
N PHE A 54 12.59 6.72 -0.15
CA PHE A 54 12.96 5.46 -0.76
C PHE A 54 12.50 5.38 -2.22
N ASP A 55 13.41 5.03 -3.11
CA ASP A 55 13.15 4.89 -4.54
C ASP A 55 12.87 3.43 -4.90
N PHE A 56 11.59 3.06 -4.87
CA PHE A 56 11.15 1.70 -5.19
C PHE A 56 11.48 1.29 -6.62
N ALA A 57 11.40 2.21 -7.58
CA ALA A 57 11.71 1.90 -8.98
C ALA A 57 13.18 1.52 -9.12
N LEU A 58 14.08 2.28 -8.48
CA LEU A 58 15.50 1.95 -8.44
C LEU A 58 15.76 0.60 -7.75
N ALA A 59 15.11 0.37 -6.61
CA ALA A 59 15.26 -0.89 -5.88
C ALA A 59 14.86 -2.10 -6.74
N PHE A 60 13.70 -2.06 -7.40
CA PHE A 60 13.22 -3.16 -8.25
C PHE A 60 14.13 -3.42 -9.45
N MET A 61 14.65 -2.36 -10.08
CA MET A 61 15.63 -2.52 -11.17
C MET A 61 16.90 -3.25 -10.69
N ILE A 62 17.38 -2.90 -9.49
CA ILE A 62 18.55 -3.58 -8.92
C ILE A 62 18.22 -5.04 -8.57
N GLU A 63 17.03 -5.32 -8.03
CA GLU A 63 16.57 -6.70 -7.76
C GLU A 63 16.61 -7.58 -9.01
N ASP A 64 16.07 -7.07 -10.13
CA ASP A 64 16.07 -7.75 -11.42
C ASP A 64 17.52 -8.03 -11.89
N GLN A 65 18.41 -7.06 -11.73
CA GLN A 65 19.81 -7.17 -12.15
C GLN A 65 20.62 -8.18 -11.33
N ILE A 66 20.42 -8.23 -10.01
CA ILE A 66 21.14 -9.19 -9.13
C ILE A 66 20.44 -10.55 -9.07
N GLY A 67 19.23 -10.68 -9.62
CA GLY A 67 18.43 -11.90 -9.61
C GLY A 67 17.94 -12.30 -8.20
N ARG A 68 17.87 -11.34 -7.28
CA ARG A 68 17.39 -11.53 -5.90
C ARG A 68 16.37 -10.45 -5.57
N TYR A 69 15.29 -10.86 -4.89
CA TYR A 69 14.09 -10.04 -4.72
C TYR A 69 13.74 -9.73 -3.24
N PRO A 70 14.68 -9.25 -2.40
CA PRO A 70 14.43 -9.04 -0.97
C PRO A 70 13.44 -7.91 -0.63
N VAL A 71 13.44 -6.79 -1.36
CA VAL A 71 12.45 -5.71 -1.23
C VAL A 71 11.09 -6.19 -1.68
N SER A 72 11.00 -6.86 -2.82
CA SER A 72 9.76 -7.48 -3.30
C SER A 72 9.24 -8.55 -2.35
N ALA A 73 10.12 -9.38 -1.76
CA ALA A 73 9.75 -10.35 -0.73
C ALA A 73 9.27 -9.69 0.57
N LEU A 74 9.90 -8.58 0.98
CA LEU A 74 9.45 -7.79 2.14
C LEU A 74 8.06 -7.17 1.90
N ILE A 75 7.81 -6.63 0.71
CA ILE A 75 6.49 -6.10 0.34
C ILE A 75 5.47 -7.23 0.27
N GLY A 76 5.80 -8.32 -0.44
CA GLY A 76 4.92 -9.47 -0.63
C GLY A 76 4.57 -10.19 0.67
N SER A 77 5.52 -10.33 1.60
CA SER A 77 5.25 -10.87 2.93
C SER A 77 4.28 -9.99 3.71
N ARG A 78 4.44 -8.66 3.67
CA ARG A 78 3.48 -7.73 4.29
C ARG A 78 2.09 -7.80 3.65
N CYS A 79 2.02 -7.91 2.33
CA CYS A 79 0.75 -8.16 1.65
C CYS A 79 0.11 -9.45 2.17
N LYS A 80 0.87 -10.54 2.33
CA LYS A 80 0.37 -11.82 2.84
C LYS A 80 -0.05 -11.79 4.31
N THR A 81 0.64 -11.03 5.16
CA THR A 81 0.39 -11.02 6.62
C THR A 81 -0.72 -10.05 7.02
N ASN A 82 -1.06 -9.07 6.18
CA ASN A 82 -1.95 -7.97 6.56
C ASN A 82 -3.25 -7.90 5.74
N THR A 83 -3.49 -8.80 4.77
CA THR A 83 -4.64 -8.73 3.86
C THR A 83 -5.97 -8.71 4.59
N ALA A 84 -6.35 -9.72 5.38
CA ALA A 84 -7.71 -9.74 5.91
C ALA A 84 -7.98 -8.64 6.95
N THR A 85 -6.98 -8.23 7.75
CA THR A 85 -7.19 -7.14 8.71
C THR A 85 -7.26 -5.79 8.02
N VAL A 86 -6.41 -5.54 7.01
CA VAL A 86 -6.46 -4.30 6.22
C VAL A 86 -7.72 -4.25 5.36
N GLU A 87 -8.08 -5.35 4.68
CA GLU A 87 -9.35 -5.49 3.95
C GLU A 87 -10.55 -5.24 4.85
N LEU A 88 -10.57 -5.82 6.05
CA LEU A 88 -11.63 -5.58 7.02
C LEU A 88 -11.71 -4.10 7.42
N GLN A 89 -10.58 -3.47 7.71
CA GLN A 89 -10.55 -2.04 8.07
C GLN A 89 -11.03 -1.16 6.91
N HIS A 90 -10.65 -1.47 5.67
CA HIS A 90 -11.13 -0.75 4.49
C HIS A 90 -12.63 -0.94 4.27
N ALA A 91 -13.12 -2.18 4.33
CA ALA A 91 -14.54 -2.47 4.17
C ALA A 91 -15.39 -1.83 5.28
N MET A 92 -14.91 -1.83 6.52
CA MET A 92 -15.55 -1.14 7.64
C MET A 92 -15.63 0.37 7.40
N LYS A 93 -14.54 1.01 6.94
CA LYS A 93 -14.54 2.44 6.61
C LYS A 93 -15.50 2.78 5.48
N GLY A 94 -15.55 1.93 4.44
CA GLY A 94 -16.49 2.07 3.33
C GLY A 94 -17.93 2.01 3.82
N TRP A 95 -18.28 0.99 4.60
CA TRP A 95 -19.61 0.86 5.20
C TRP A 95 -19.97 2.05 6.11
N LEU A 96 -19.07 2.47 7.01
CA LEU A 96 -19.34 3.62 7.88
C LEU A 96 -19.61 4.89 7.10
N LYS A 97 -18.91 5.10 5.99
CA LYS A 97 -19.14 6.24 5.10
C LYS A 97 -20.55 6.19 4.50
N GLU A 98 -20.90 5.10 3.81
CA GLU A 98 -22.21 5.05 3.12
C GLU A 98 -23.38 4.98 4.12
N SER A 99 -23.23 4.27 5.25
CA SER A 99 -24.26 4.20 6.30
C SER A 99 -24.61 5.56 6.91
N SER A 100 -23.69 6.53 6.87
CA SER A 100 -23.90 7.86 7.44
C SER A 100 -24.79 8.76 6.57
N GLU A 101 -24.95 8.44 5.29
CA GLU A 101 -25.75 9.21 4.33
C GLU A 101 -27.22 8.76 4.29
N VAL A 102 -27.51 7.53 4.75
CA VAL A 102 -28.87 6.97 4.78
C VAL A 102 -29.82 7.78 5.65
N ALA A 103 -29.41 8.15 6.86
CA ALA A 103 -30.28 8.87 7.79
C ALA A 103 -30.68 10.27 7.26
N PRO A 104 -29.74 11.12 6.79
CA PRO A 104 -30.08 12.36 6.09
C PRO A 104 -31.06 12.16 4.93
N ALA A 105 -30.80 11.19 4.04
CA ALA A 105 -31.66 10.94 2.88
C ALA A 105 -33.07 10.45 3.27
N ALA A 106 -33.18 9.66 4.33
CA ALA A 106 -34.47 9.23 4.88
C ALA A 106 -35.27 10.40 5.48
N PHE A 107 -34.61 11.33 6.16
CA PHE A 107 -35.26 12.55 6.66
C PHE A 107 -35.72 13.46 5.51
N GLU A 108 -34.90 13.63 4.47
CA GLU A 108 -35.27 14.40 3.29
C GLU A 108 -36.48 13.78 2.57
N MET A 109 -36.51 12.46 2.41
CA MET A 109 -37.65 11.74 1.86
C MET A 109 -38.94 11.99 2.66
N LEU A 110 -38.88 12.01 3.99
CA LEU A 110 -40.07 12.28 4.83
C LEU A 110 -40.61 13.70 4.67
N THR A 111 -39.74 14.67 4.37
CA THR A 111 -40.14 16.08 4.23
C THR A 111 -40.56 16.44 2.82
N SER A 112 -39.91 15.87 1.80
CA SER A 112 -40.14 16.16 0.39
C SER A 112 -41.15 15.21 -0.27
N GLY A 113 -41.25 13.96 0.21
CA GLY A 113 -41.97 12.88 -0.43
C GLY A 113 -41.22 12.22 -1.60
N ASP A 114 -40.04 12.71 -1.99
CA ASP A 114 -39.20 12.10 -3.05
C ASP A 114 -38.36 10.96 -2.48
N THR A 115 -38.52 9.76 -3.05
CA THR A 115 -37.83 8.54 -2.60
C THR A 115 -36.48 8.33 -3.27
N THR A 116 -36.16 9.06 -4.33
CA THR A 116 -35.03 8.76 -5.23
C THR A 116 -33.68 8.77 -4.51
N ALA A 117 -33.41 9.82 -3.73
CA ALA A 117 -32.16 9.94 -2.98
C ALA A 117 -32.06 8.87 -1.87
N CYS A 118 -33.15 8.63 -1.15
CA CYS A 118 -33.19 7.61 -0.09
C CYS A 118 -32.96 6.19 -0.64
N GLU A 119 -33.57 5.85 -1.78
CA GLU A 119 -33.34 4.56 -2.44
C GLU A 119 -31.88 4.39 -2.87
N LYS A 120 -31.25 5.42 -3.45
CA LYS A 120 -29.83 5.39 -3.82
C LYS A 120 -28.93 5.14 -2.61
N GLU A 121 -29.06 5.94 -1.55
CA GLU A 121 -28.18 5.83 -0.38
C GLU A 121 -28.37 4.48 0.34
N LEU A 122 -29.60 3.96 0.40
CA LEU A 122 -29.87 2.62 0.94
C LEU A 122 -29.21 1.51 0.13
N VAL A 123 -29.25 1.58 -1.21
CA VAL A 123 -28.59 0.59 -2.08
C VAL A 123 -27.07 0.63 -1.90
N GLU A 124 -26.48 1.83 -1.79
CA GLU A 124 -25.05 2.01 -1.55
C GLU A 124 -24.62 1.47 -0.16
N ASP A 125 -25.42 1.72 0.89
CA ASP A 125 -25.19 1.15 2.22
C ASP A 125 -25.31 -0.38 2.24
N ILE A 126 -26.33 -0.96 1.61
CA ILE A 126 -26.49 -2.42 1.52
C ILE A 126 -25.27 -3.07 0.84
N ALA A 127 -24.81 -2.50 -0.28
CA ALA A 127 -23.63 -3.00 -0.98
C ALA A 127 -22.37 -2.91 -0.11
N ALA A 128 -22.16 -1.79 0.59
CA ALA A 128 -21.03 -1.60 1.48
C ALA A 128 -21.07 -2.51 2.71
N ALA A 129 -22.26 -2.69 3.31
CA ALA A 129 -22.50 -3.59 4.43
C ALA A 129 -22.22 -5.06 4.04
N GLN A 130 -22.63 -5.47 2.84
CA GLN A 130 -22.34 -6.80 2.32
C GLN A 130 -20.84 -7.02 2.13
N ALA A 131 -20.12 -6.03 1.58
CA ALA A 131 -18.65 -6.09 1.45
C ALA A 131 -17.95 -6.19 2.82
N PHE A 132 -18.44 -5.45 3.82
CA PHE A 132 -17.94 -5.54 5.20
C PHE A 132 -18.20 -6.91 5.83
N LEU A 133 -19.41 -7.46 5.66
CA LEU A 133 -19.76 -8.80 6.13
C LEU A 133 -18.85 -9.88 5.51
N ASP A 134 -18.56 -9.77 4.22
CA ASP A 134 -17.68 -10.72 3.53
C ASP A 134 -16.24 -10.62 4.03
N ALA A 135 -15.72 -9.40 4.27
CA ALA A 135 -14.41 -9.20 4.87
C ALA A 135 -14.33 -9.76 6.31
N LEU A 136 -15.39 -9.60 7.12
CA LEU A 136 -15.50 -10.18 8.45
C LEU A 136 -15.44 -11.72 8.40
N ARG A 137 -16.15 -12.34 7.45
CA ARG A 137 -16.16 -13.80 7.27
C ARG A 137 -14.78 -14.33 6.90
N ARG A 138 -14.07 -13.69 5.96
CA ARG A 138 -12.69 -14.06 5.59
C ARG A 138 -11.74 -13.98 6.78
N LYS A 139 -11.79 -12.90 7.57
CA LYS A 139 -10.95 -12.76 8.77
C LYS A 139 -11.22 -13.85 9.80
N ARG A 140 -12.48 -14.26 9.97
CA ARG A 140 -12.84 -15.37 10.86
C ARG A 140 -12.28 -16.71 10.37
N GLU A 141 -12.29 -16.95 9.05
CA GLU A 141 -11.72 -18.17 8.46
C GLU A 141 -10.20 -18.24 8.63
N GLU A 142 -9.50 -17.11 8.57
CA GLU A 142 -8.06 -17.04 8.86
C GLU A 142 -7.74 -17.31 10.34
N ALA A 143 -8.59 -16.88 11.27
CA ALA A 143 -8.40 -17.11 12.70
C ALA A 143 -8.69 -18.56 13.15
N GLY A 144 -9.38 -19.35 12.32
CA GLY A 144 -9.72 -20.75 12.58
C GLY A 144 -8.77 -21.77 11.94
N ARG A 145 -7.72 -21.32 11.24
CA ARG A 145 -6.63 -22.14 10.67
C ARG A 145 -5.39 -22.05 11.53
#